data_AF-A0A945U4Z7-F1
#
_entry.id   AF-A0A945U4Z7-F1
#
_cell.length_a   1.000
_cell.length_b   1.000
_cell.length_c   1.000
_cell.angle_alpha   90.00
_cell.angle_beta   90.00
_cell.angle_gamma   90.00
#
_symmetry.space_group_name_H-M   'P 1'
#
loop_
_entity.id
_entity.type
_entity.pdbx_description
1 polymer ?
#
loop_
_entity_poly.entity_id
_entity_poly.type
_entity_poly.pdbx_seq_one_letter_code
_entity_poly.pdbx_strand_id
1 'polypeptide(L)'
;MGKSKSNKNWTLITSFILMFSFFILIAVKLFAIQYSDIDEITFTHEERVRRIEAPRGNILSEDGRILSVTMPVYDVRLDLKTIDEDLFNSNVKELSEKLSELFRDGSVSYYDNKLKSNRNKRYFLLKRKVTYLQLQEMRRFPIFKFGTNKGGFIPEMRSTREYPFGSLGKVTVGRVIVENDSIIPKNGIEKAFNHYLQGTSGREMIQPISGGYYV
;
A
#
# COMPACT_ATOMS: atom_id res chain seq x y z
N MET A 1 66.74 -16.14 47.06
CA MET A 1 65.84 -14.96 47.19
C MET A 1 65.78 -14.24 45.85
N GLY A 2 64.58 -13.99 45.33
CA GLY A 2 64.40 -13.22 44.09
C GLY A 2 62.98 -13.30 43.57
N LYS A 3 62.01 -12.76 44.33
CA LYS A 3 60.63 -12.63 43.85
C LYS A 3 60.63 -11.68 42.65
N SER A 4 60.42 -12.20 41.44
CA SER A 4 60.15 -11.38 40.25
C SER A 4 58.93 -10.52 40.54
N LYS A 5 59.15 -9.22 40.73
CA LYS A 5 58.06 -8.24 40.90
C LYS A 5 57.33 -8.19 39.57
N SER A 6 56.21 -8.91 39.48
CA SER A 6 55.27 -8.79 38.37
C SER A 6 54.97 -7.30 38.16
N ASN A 7 55.20 -6.82 36.93
CA ASN A 7 54.92 -5.45 36.48
C ASN A 7 53.39 -5.22 36.38
N LYS A 8 52.66 -5.50 37.47
CA LYS A 8 51.22 -5.31 37.62
C LYS A 8 50.82 -3.88 37.27
N ASN A 9 51.65 -2.90 37.62
CA ASN A 9 51.37 -1.50 37.32
C ASN A 9 51.45 -1.19 35.82
N TRP A 10 52.38 -1.80 35.08
CA TRP A 10 52.51 -1.59 33.64
C TRP A 10 51.41 -2.30 32.85
N THR A 11 51.02 -3.51 33.28
CA THR A 11 49.86 -4.22 32.72
C THR A 11 48.54 -3.51 33.03
N LEU A 12 48.40 -2.88 34.21
CA LEU A 12 47.26 -2.03 34.54
C LEU A 12 47.23 -0.74 33.70
N ILE A 13 48.36 -0.06 33.52
CA ILE A 13 48.46 1.16 32.71
C ILE A 13 48.14 0.86 31.23
N THR A 14 48.72 -0.20 30.67
CA THR A 14 48.45 -0.61 29.29
C THR A 14 47.00 -1.02 29.09
N SER A 15 46.41 -1.77 30.03
CA SER A 15 44.97 -2.09 29.99
C SER A 15 44.08 -0.85 30.07
N PHE A 16 44.46 0.16 30.88
CA PHE A 16 43.69 1.40 31.02
C PHE A 16 43.75 2.26 29.76
N ILE A 17 44.94 2.37 29.13
CA ILE A 17 45.11 3.07 27.86
C ILE A 17 44.31 2.39 26.75
N LEU A 18 44.31 1.06 26.70
CA LEU A 18 43.56 0.30 25.71
C LEU A 18 42.05 0.50 25.90
N MET A 19 41.56 0.44 27.14
CA MET A 19 40.16 0.74 27.46
C MET A 19 39.78 2.18 27.08
N PHE A 20 40.63 3.17 27.39
CA PHE A 20 40.38 4.57 27.05
C PHE A 20 40.35 4.80 25.54
N SER A 21 41.25 4.15 24.79
CA SER A 21 41.24 4.20 23.32
C SER A 21 39.96 3.61 22.72
N PHE A 22 39.41 2.56 23.33
CA PHE A 22 38.15 1.96 22.92
C PHE A 22 36.96 2.90 23.16
N PHE A 23 36.94 3.60 24.30
CA PHE A 23 35.94 4.64 24.58
C PHE A 23 36.02 5.80 23.58
N ILE A 24 37.22 6.24 23.21
CA ILE A 24 37.41 7.28 22.19
C ILE A 24 36.86 6.80 20.84
N LEU A 25 37.14 5.56 20.43
CA LEU A 25 36.61 5.01 19.17
C LEU A 25 35.07 4.98 19.16
N ILE A 26 34.44 4.60 20.28
CA ILE A 26 32.98 4.63 20.40
C ILE A 26 32.46 6.07 20.31
N ALA A 27 33.09 7.02 21.00
CA ALA A 27 32.68 8.42 20.99
C ALA A 27 32.80 9.04 19.59
N VAL A 28 33.88 8.77 18.87
CA VAL A 28 34.05 9.21 17.48
C VAL A 28 33.00 8.59 16.56
N LYS A 29 32.70 7.29 16.73
CA LYS A 29 31.66 6.63 15.93
C LYS A 29 30.26 7.21 16.21
N LEU A 30 29.93 7.49 17.47
CA LEU A 30 28.68 8.13 17.85
C LEU A 30 28.57 9.54 17.27
N PHE A 31 29.65 10.32 17.35
CA PHE A 31 29.69 11.67 16.77
C PHE A 31 29.56 11.63 15.24
N ALA A 32 30.21 10.67 14.58
CA ALA A 32 30.10 10.49 13.14
C ALA A 32 28.66 10.19 12.71
N ILE A 33 27.96 9.27 13.39
CA ILE A 33 26.55 8.96 13.12
C ILE A 33 25.67 10.20 13.37
N GLN A 34 25.90 10.88 14.50
CA GLN A 34 25.13 12.07 14.86
C GLN A 34 25.41 13.25 13.93
N TYR A 35 26.53 13.31 13.23
CA TYR A 35 26.85 14.42 12.31
C TYR A 35 26.50 14.08 10.84
N SER A 36 26.64 12.81 10.43
CA SER A 36 26.31 12.38 9.07
C SER A 36 24.81 12.36 8.81
N ASP A 37 24.00 12.08 9.83
CA ASP A 37 22.58 11.81 9.63
C ASP A 37 21.65 13.00 9.98
N ILE A 38 22.21 14.19 10.30
CA ILE A 38 21.41 15.38 10.68
C ILE A 38 20.50 15.87 9.55
N ASP A 39 20.90 15.69 8.28
CA ASP A 39 20.13 16.20 7.15
C ASP A 39 19.01 15.26 6.67
N GLU A 40 19.02 13.98 7.08
CA GLU A 40 18.00 12.98 6.71
C GLU A 40 17.13 12.49 7.88
N ILE A 41 17.56 12.65 9.14
CA ILE A 41 16.81 12.17 10.30
C ILE A 41 15.96 13.29 10.90
N THR A 42 14.89 13.68 10.21
CA THR A 42 13.74 14.31 10.87
C THR A 42 12.68 13.24 11.17
N PHE A 43 13.03 12.22 11.97
CA PHE A 43 12.05 11.24 12.48
C PHE A 43 11.07 11.93 13.42
N THR A 44 10.01 12.51 12.87
CA THR A 44 8.96 13.15 13.67
C THR A 44 8.03 12.09 14.30
N HIS A 45 8.05 10.86 13.79
CA HIS A 45 7.19 9.75 14.21
C HIS A 45 7.93 8.40 14.12
N GLU A 46 7.54 7.43 14.94
CA GLU A 46 8.03 6.04 14.87
C GLU A 46 7.73 5.41 13.50
N GLU A 47 8.74 4.81 12.89
CA GLU A 47 8.61 4.02 11.67
C GLU A 47 7.63 2.86 11.89
N ARG A 48 6.75 2.63 10.91
CA ARG A 48 5.82 1.49 10.92
C ARG A 48 6.17 0.55 9.80
N VAL A 49 6.07 -0.75 10.07
CA VAL A 49 6.23 -1.78 9.04
C VAL A 49 4.84 -2.14 8.51
N ARG A 50 4.58 -1.85 7.24
CA ARG A 50 3.40 -2.27 6.51
C ARG A 50 3.69 -3.55 5.75
N ARG A 51 2.80 -4.55 5.86
CA ARG A 51 2.88 -5.77 5.06
C ARG A 51 2.30 -5.50 3.67
N ILE A 52 3.07 -5.83 2.62
CA ILE A 52 2.59 -5.80 1.24
C ILE A 52 2.29 -7.24 0.82
N GLU A 53 1.02 -7.54 0.53
CA GLU A 53 0.65 -8.85 0.03
C GLU A 53 1.19 -9.08 -1.38
N ALA A 54 1.72 -10.29 -1.62
CA ALA A 54 2.23 -10.65 -2.93
C ALA A 54 1.08 -10.93 -3.89
N PRO A 55 1.18 -10.54 -5.17
CA PRO A 55 0.22 -10.94 -6.17
C PRO A 55 0.29 -12.46 -6.36
N ARG A 56 -0.86 -13.12 -6.30
CA ARG A 56 -0.96 -14.57 -6.49
C ARG A 56 -0.62 -14.95 -7.94
N GLY A 57 0.17 -16.02 -8.12
CA GLY A 57 0.61 -16.51 -9.43
C GLY A 57 -0.53 -16.92 -10.36
N ASN A 58 -0.34 -16.78 -11.66
CA ASN A 58 -1.35 -17.11 -12.68
C ASN A 58 -1.35 -18.61 -12.99
N ILE A 59 -2.53 -19.17 -13.28
CA ILE A 59 -2.70 -20.55 -13.74
C ILE A 59 -3.05 -20.49 -15.22
N LEU A 60 -2.21 -21.14 -16.03
CA LEU A 60 -2.39 -21.26 -17.47
C LEU A 60 -2.56 -22.73 -17.84
N SER A 61 -3.20 -22.96 -18.98
CA SER A 61 -3.24 -24.25 -19.67
C SER A 61 -1.90 -24.52 -20.36
N GLU A 62 -1.68 -25.75 -20.80
CA GLU A 62 -0.46 -26.17 -21.52
C GLU A 62 -0.20 -25.35 -22.79
N ASP A 63 -1.27 -24.92 -23.45
CA ASP A 63 -1.27 -24.08 -24.65
C ASP A 63 -1.17 -22.58 -24.33
N GLY A 64 -0.94 -22.21 -23.07
CA GLY A 64 -0.81 -20.82 -22.62
C GLY A 64 -2.12 -20.08 -22.43
N ARG A 65 -3.28 -20.73 -22.58
CA ARG A 65 -4.57 -20.07 -22.31
C ARG A 65 -4.74 -19.80 -20.82
N ILE A 66 -5.33 -18.66 -20.48
CA ILE A 66 -5.56 -18.27 -19.09
C ILE A 66 -6.69 -19.12 -18.50
N LEU A 67 -6.43 -19.76 -17.36
CA LEU A 67 -7.42 -20.50 -16.58
C LEU A 67 -7.85 -19.72 -15.32
N SER A 68 -6.90 -19.04 -14.66
CA SER A 68 -7.13 -18.22 -13.47
C SER A 68 -6.00 -17.20 -13.34
N VAL A 69 -6.32 -15.90 -13.28
CA VAL A 69 -5.33 -14.82 -13.21
C VAL A 69 -5.64 -13.82 -12.12
N THR A 70 -4.60 -13.25 -11.52
CA THR A 70 -4.75 -12.12 -10.60
C THR A 70 -4.77 -10.83 -11.42
N MET A 71 -5.85 -10.06 -11.28
CA MET A 71 -5.97 -8.74 -11.91
C MET A 71 -6.13 -7.66 -10.83
N PRO A 72 -5.49 -6.49 -11.03
CA PRO A 72 -5.73 -5.36 -10.17
C PRO A 72 -7.08 -4.73 -10.50
N VAL A 73 -7.91 -4.56 -9.49
CA VAL A 73 -9.14 -3.78 -9.54
C VAL A 73 -9.07 -2.68 -8.50
N TYR A 74 -9.86 -1.62 -8.69
CA TYR A 74 -9.80 -0.45 -7.82
C TYR A 74 -11.13 -0.24 -7.12
N ASP A 75 -11.07 -0.06 -5.80
CA ASP A 75 -12.18 0.53 -5.06
C ASP A 75 -11.96 2.03 -5.06
N VAL A 76 -12.85 2.77 -5.73
CA VAL A 76 -12.77 4.22 -5.80
C VAL A 76 -13.49 4.81 -4.59
N ARG A 77 -12.72 5.49 -3.75
CA ARG A 77 -13.19 6.27 -2.62
C ARG A 77 -13.01 7.75 -2.88
N LEU A 78 -13.82 8.56 -2.23
CA LEU A 78 -13.83 10.02 -2.37
C LEU A 78 -13.69 10.69 -1.01
N ASP A 79 -12.75 11.62 -0.86
CA ASP A 79 -12.85 12.64 0.18
C ASP A 79 -13.67 13.80 -0.36
N LEU A 80 -14.98 13.77 -0.11
CA LEU A 80 -15.87 14.82 -0.61
C LEU A 80 -15.70 16.12 0.17
N LYS A 81 -15.21 16.06 1.42
CA LYS A 81 -15.05 17.24 2.28
C LYS A 81 -13.86 18.11 1.84
N THR A 82 -12.82 17.53 1.25
CA THR A 82 -11.64 18.28 0.77
C THR A 82 -11.91 19.09 -0.50
N ILE A 83 -12.96 18.74 -1.26
CA ILE A 83 -13.31 19.43 -2.49
C ILE A 83 -13.86 20.80 -2.12
N ASP A 84 -13.40 21.84 -2.80
CA ASP A 84 -13.91 23.20 -2.66
C ASP A 84 -15.40 23.28 -3.05
N GLU A 85 -16.16 24.15 -2.39
CA GLU A 85 -17.62 24.24 -2.60
C GLU A 85 -17.98 24.78 -3.97
N ASP A 86 -17.28 25.80 -4.46
CA ASP A 86 -17.52 26.38 -5.79
C ASP A 86 -17.13 25.37 -6.88
N LEU A 87 -15.98 24.71 -6.71
CA LEU A 87 -15.54 23.65 -7.62
C LEU A 87 -16.55 22.50 -7.68
N PHE A 88 -17.07 22.07 -6.52
CA PHE A 88 -18.05 20.99 -6.45
C PHE A 88 -19.36 21.38 -7.12
N ASN A 89 -19.96 22.51 -6.74
CA ASN A 89 -21.27 22.93 -7.23
C ASN A 89 -21.27 23.21 -8.74
N SER A 90 -20.17 23.74 -9.28
CA SER A 90 -20.03 24.02 -10.71
C SER A 90 -19.84 22.74 -11.56
N ASN A 91 -19.22 21.68 -11.01
CA ASN A 91 -18.81 20.51 -11.79
C ASN A 91 -19.57 19.21 -11.44
N VAL A 92 -20.33 19.16 -10.34
CA VAL A 92 -20.98 17.91 -9.87
C VAL A 92 -21.95 17.31 -10.89
N LYS A 93 -22.65 18.16 -11.66
CA LYS A 93 -23.59 17.71 -12.69
C LYS A 93 -22.86 17.01 -13.84
N GLU A 94 -21.82 17.65 -14.40
CA GLU A 94 -21.00 17.07 -15.47
C GLU A 94 -20.27 15.80 -15.00
N LEU A 95 -19.74 15.80 -13.77
CA LEU A 95 -19.16 14.61 -13.17
C LEU A 95 -20.18 13.46 -13.10
N SER A 96 -21.42 13.76 -12.71
CA SER A 96 -22.49 12.76 -12.61
C SER A 96 -22.90 12.20 -13.97
N GLU A 97 -22.90 13.03 -15.02
CA GLU A 97 -23.12 12.61 -16.40
C GLU A 97 -22.02 11.63 -16.84
N LYS A 98 -20.74 11.97 -16.62
CA LYS A 98 -19.60 11.11 -16.95
C LYS A 98 -19.59 9.79 -16.18
N LEU A 99 -19.98 9.80 -14.90
CA LEU A 99 -20.12 8.58 -14.09
C LEU A 99 -21.24 7.66 -14.61
N SER A 100 -22.38 8.24 -14.98
CA SER A 100 -23.51 7.51 -15.56
C SER A 100 -23.13 6.89 -16.92
N GLU A 101 -22.41 7.63 -17.76
CA GLU A 101 -21.94 7.18 -19.08
C GLU A 101 -20.94 6.01 -18.96
N LEU A 102 -20.00 6.11 -18.03
CA LEU A 102 -18.94 5.12 -17.82
C LEU A 102 -19.46 3.80 -17.25
N PHE A 103 -20.28 3.86 -16.19
CA PHE A 103 -20.69 2.67 -15.45
C PHE A 103 -22.02 2.07 -15.93
N ARG A 104 -22.89 2.88 -16.53
CA ARG A 104 -24.20 2.46 -17.10
C ARG A 104 -25.08 1.67 -16.13
N ASP A 105 -24.93 1.91 -14.83
CA ASP A 105 -25.59 1.19 -13.73
C ASP A 105 -26.46 2.10 -12.85
N GLY A 106 -26.49 3.39 -13.14
CA GLY A 106 -27.25 4.41 -12.44
C GLY A 106 -27.46 5.62 -13.33
N SER A 107 -28.54 6.37 -13.09
CA SER A 107 -28.83 7.60 -13.84
C SER A 107 -27.95 8.77 -13.39
N VAL A 108 -27.90 9.82 -14.21
CA VAL A 108 -27.24 11.08 -13.84
C VAL A 108 -27.76 11.63 -12.51
N SER A 109 -29.07 11.63 -12.30
CA SER A 109 -29.68 12.10 -11.05
C SER A 109 -29.32 11.21 -9.85
N TYR A 110 -29.17 9.89 -10.06
CA TYR A 110 -28.68 9.00 -9.01
C TYR A 110 -27.27 9.40 -8.54
N TYR A 111 -26.35 9.63 -9.47
CA TYR A 111 -24.97 10.02 -9.14
C TYR A 111 -24.91 11.41 -8.50
N ASP A 112 -25.66 12.38 -9.03
CA ASP A 112 -25.71 13.75 -8.50
C ASP A 112 -26.21 13.77 -7.04
N ASN A 113 -27.34 13.10 -6.79
CA ASN A 113 -27.90 12.97 -5.44
C ASN A 113 -26.96 12.20 -4.51
N LYS A 114 -26.31 11.14 -4.99
CA LYS A 114 -25.35 10.34 -4.21
C LYS A 114 -24.14 11.17 -3.78
N LEU A 115 -23.60 12.02 -4.66
CA LEU A 115 -22.48 12.90 -4.33
C LEU A 115 -22.91 14.03 -3.37
N LYS A 116 -24.03 14.70 -3.63
CA LYS A 116 -24.54 15.79 -2.79
C LYS A 116 -24.90 15.31 -1.38
N SER A 117 -25.62 14.20 -1.26
CA SER A 117 -26.01 13.64 0.04
C SER A 117 -24.83 13.19 0.91
N ASN A 118 -23.67 12.93 0.30
CA ASN A 118 -22.46 12.51 1.00
C ASN A 118 -21.38 13.60 1.07
N ARG A 119 -21.71 14.87 0.75
CA ARG A 119 -20.76 15.99 0.64
C ARG A 119 -19.81 16.16 1.83
N ASN A 120 -20.29 15.89 3.04
CA ASN A 120 -19.51 16.04 4.29
C ASN A 120 -18.67 14.81 4.67
N LYS A 121 -18.75 13.71 3.90
CA LYS A 121 -18.02 12.49 4.21
C LYS A 121 -16.59 12.54 3.67
N ARG A 122 -15.65 12.25 4.55
CA ARG A 122 -14.30 11.86 4.18
C ARG A 122 -14.31 10.37 3.85
N TYR A 123 -13.60 9.96 2.79
CA TYR A 123 -13.39 8.56 2.44
C TYR A 123 -14.69 7.76 2.11
N PHE A 124 -15.61 8.42 1.39
CA PHE A 124 -16.84 7.83 0.87
C PHE A 124 -16.58 6.80 -0.23
N LEU A 125 -17.13 5.60 -0.11
CA LEU A 125 -17.04 4.59 -1.17
C LEU A 125 -17.98 4.92 -2.32
N LEU A 126 -17.42 5.32 -3.47
CA LEU A 126 -18.20 5.59 -4.68
C LEU A 126 -18.57 4.29 -5.40
N LYS A 127 -17.54 3.48 -5.72
CA LYS A 127 -17.68 2.29 -6.56
C LYS A 127 -16.60 1.26 -6.23
N ARG A 128 -16.98 -0.01 -6.19
CA ARG A 128 -16.05 -1.15 -6.04
C ARG A 128 -15.73 -1.77 -7.40
N LYS A 129 -14.59 -2.46 -7.48
CA LYS A 129 -14.17 -3.25 -8.66
C LYS A 129 -14.13 -2.45 -9.96
N VAL A 130 -13.64 -1.21 -9.90
CA VAL A 130 -13.38 -0.39 -11.07
C VAL A 130 -12.16 -0.97 -11.79
N THR A 131 -12.30 -1.23 -13.10
CA THR A 131 -11.18 -1.73 -13.91
C THR A 131 -10.12 -0.65 -14.12
N TYR A 132 -8.89 -1.03 -14.44
CA TYR A 132 -7.83 -0.06 -14.71
C TYR A 132 -8.19 0.93 -15.84
N LEU A 133 -8.84 0.45 -16.91
CA LEU A 133 -9.27 1.31 -18.02
C LEU A 133 -10.30 2.35 -17.57
N GLN A 134 -11.34 1.92 -16.84
CA GLN A 134 -12.32 2.82 -16.25
C GLN A 134 -11.65 3.83 -15.30
N LEU A 135 -10.69 3.39 -14.49
CA LEU A 135 -9.94 4.27 -13.60
C LEU A 135 -9.19 5.35 -14.38
N GLN A 136 -8.54 5.00 -15.49
CA GLN A 136 -7.84 5.97 -16.35
C GLN A 136 -8.79 7.01 -16.94
N GLU A 137 -10.00 6.60 -17.33
CA GLU A 137 -11.03 7.54 -17.78
C GLU A 137 -11.48 8.46 -16.64
N MET A 138 -11.76 7.90 -15.46
CA MET A 138 -12.18 8.67 -14.28
C MET A 138 -11.16 9.73 -13.86
N ARG A 139 -9.85 9.46 -14.02
CA ARG A 139 -8.79 10.44 -13.75
C ARG A 139 -8.92 11.72 -14.58
N ARG A 140 -9.66 11.68 -15.70
CA ARG A 140 -9.88 12.83 -16.58
C ARG A 140 -11.19 13.56 -16.29
N PHE A 141 -12.03 13.03 -15.41
CA PHE A 141 -13.35 13.61 -15.12
C PHE A 141 -13.24 14.96 -14.41
N PRO A 142 -14.30 15.80 -14.50
CA PRO A 142 -14.41 17.00 -13.68
C PRO A 142 -14.21 16.66 -12.21
N ILE A 143 -13.59 17.56 -11.45
CA ILE A 143 -13.17 17.35 -10.05
C ILE A 143 -12.02 16.33 -9.91
N PHE A 144 -12.15 15.10 -10.43
CA PHE A 144 -11.16 14.03 -10.24
C PHE A 144 -9.82 14.30 -10.93
N LYS A 145 -9.81 15.10 -12.00
CA LYS A 145 -8.59 15.57 -12.67
C LYS A 145 -7.63 16.35 -11.76
N PHE A 146 -8.11 16.88 -10.64
CA PHE A 146 -7.29 17.59 -9.65
C PHE A 146 -6.65 16.67 -8.60
N GLY A 147 -6.79 15.35 -8.75
CA GLY A 147 -6.16 14.34 -7.90
C GLY A 147 -6.76 14.25 -6.50
N THR A 148 -6.01 13.65 -5.57
CA THR A 148 -6.49 13.34 -4.22
C THR A 148 -6.79 14.58 -3.38
N ASN A 149 -5.88 15.55 -3.36
CA ASN A 149 -5.93 16.66 -2.39
C ASN A 149 -6.99 17.72 -2.73
N LYS A 150 -7.18 18.00 -4.03
CA LYS A 150 -8.15 18.99 -4.52
C LYS A 150 -9.44 18.35 -5.06
N GLY A 151 -9.31 17.21 -5.71
CA GLY A 151 -10.43 16.48 -6.32
C GLY A 151 -11.04 15.40 -5.42
N GLY A 152 -10.43 15.13 -4.26
CA GLY A 152 -10.91 14.09 -3.34
C GLY A 152 -10.79 12.67 -3.90
N PHE A 153 -10.11 12.44 -5.02
CA PHE A 153 -10.12 11.14 -5.72
C PHE A 153 -9.11 10.17 -5.12
N ILE A 154 -9.59 9.11 -4.46
CA ILE A 154 -8.77 8.12 -3.73
C ILE A 154 -9.00 6.72 -4.34
N PRO A 155 -8.21 6.32 -5.35
CA PRO A 155 -8.31 4.99 -5.91
C PRO A 155 -7.47 3.99 -5.12
N GLU A 156 -8.11 2.94 -4.61
CA GLU A 156 -7.45 1.91 -3.82
C GLU A 156 -7.37 0.60 -4.59
N MET A 157 -6.15 0.19 -4.88
CA MET A 157 -5.89 -1.06 -5.58
C MET A 157 -6.23 -2.25 -4.67
N ARG A 158 -6.94 -3.20 -5.24
CA ARG A 158 -7.25 -4.51 -4.65
C ARG A 158 -6.92 -5.58 -5.67
N SER A 159 -6.27 -6.63 -5.23
CA SER A 159 -6.05 -7.81 -6.05
C SER A 159 -7.33 -8.63 -6.10
N THR A 160 -7.82 -8.95 -7.29
CA THR A 160 -8.93 -9.88 -7.47
C THR A 160 -8.53 -11.04 -8.38
N ARG A 161 -9.18 -12.18 -8.19
CA ARG A 161 -8.93 -13.39 -8.97
C ARG A 161 -10.01 -13.52 -10.03
N GLU A 162 -9.62 -13.40 -11.29
CA GLU A 162 -10.51 -13.53 -12.44
C GLU A 162 -10.41 -14.92 -13.06
N TYR A 163 -11.58 -15.43 -13.47
CA TYR A 163 -11.74 -16.76 -14.06
C TYR A 163 -12.41 -16.58 -15.42
N PRO A 164 -11.68 -16.72 -16.55
CA PRO A 164 -12.27 -16.54 -17.88
C PRO A 164 -13.48 -17.46 -18.14
N PHE A 165 -13.43 -18.69 -17.61
CA PHE A 165 -14.53 -19.66 -17.71
C PHE A 165 -15.54 -19.56 -16.55
N GLY A 166 -15.52 -18.45 -15.80
CA GLY A 166 -16.48 -18.15 -14.75
C GLY A 166 -16.65 -19.27 -13.73
N SER A 167 -17.90 -19.73 -13.58
CA SER A 167 -18.26 -20.79 -12.63
C SER A 167 -17.60 -22.13 -12.94
N LEU A 168 -17.41 -22.48 -14.22
CA LEU A 168 -16.76 -23.72 -14.61
C LEU A 168 -15.31 -23.73 -14.11
N GLY A 169 -14.57 -22.66 -14.35
CA GLY A 169 -13.20 -22.50 -13.87
C GLY A 169 -13.08 -22.58 -12.35
N LYS A 170 -14.04 -21.99 -11.60
CA LYS A 170 -14.08 -22.07 -10.13
C LYS A 170 -14.27 -23.50 -9.60
N VAL A 171 -14.93 -24.37 -10.36
CA VAL A 171 -15.13 -25.77 -9.99
C VAL A 171 -13.93 -26.62 -10.40
N THR A 172 -13.43 -26.46 -11.63
CA THR A 172 -12.35 -27.29 -12.20
C THR A 172 -10.96 -26.87 -11.73
N VAL A 173 -10.61 -25.60 -11.89
CA VAL A 173 -9.31 -25.02 -11.48
C VAL A 173 -9.31 -24.76 -9.99
N GLY A 174 -10.45 -24.35 -9.44
CA GLY A 174 -10.64 -24.05 -8.02
C GLY A 174 -10.97 -22.59 -7.76
N ARG A 175 -11.66 -22.31 -6.67
CA ARG A 175 -12.05 -20.97 -6.25
C ARG A 175 -11.20 -20.48 -5.08
N VAL A 176 -11.06 -19.17 -5.01
CA VAL A 176 -10.47 -18.46 -3.86
C VAL A 176 -11.52 -17.57 -3.20
N ILE A 177 -11.34 -17.31 -1.91
CA ILE A 177 -12.09 -16.32 -1.14
C ILE A 177 -11.08 -15.30 -0.61
N VAL A 178 -11.44 -14.03 -0.63
CA VAL A 178 -10.63 -12.96 -0.04
C VAL A 178 -11.20 -12.66 1.34
N GLU A 179 -10.41 -12.89 2.38
CA GLU A 179 -10.73 -12.59 3.78
C GLU A 179 -9.60 -11.74 4.35
N ASN A 180 -9.91 -10.53 4.85
CA ASN A 180 -8.93 -9.59 5.41
C ASN A 180 -7.72 -9.36 4.49
N ASP A 181 -8.01 -9.07 3.21
CA ASP A 181 -7.08 -8.94 2.08
C ASP A 181 -6.34 -10.25 1.68
N SER A 182 -6.22 -11.22 2.59
CA SER A 182 -5.60 -12.50 2.28
C SER A 182 -6.47 -13.41 1.38
N ILE A 183 -5.83 -14.00 0.37
CA ILE A 183 -6.46 -14.92 -0.58
C ILE A 183 -6.38 -16.36 -0.06
N ILE A 184 -7.54 -16.94 0.26
CA ILE A 184 -7.67 -18.30 0.77
C ILE A 184 -8.23 -19.21 -0.34
N PRO A 185 -7.46 -20.18 -0.86
CA PRO A 185 -7.99 -21.14 -1.83
C PRO A 185 -8.88 -22.18 -1.15
N LYS A 186 -9.94 -22.61 -1.82
CA LYS A 186 -10.94 -23.53 -1.25
C LYS A 186 -10.90 -24.93 -1.85
N ASN A 187 -10.58 -25.07 -3.13
CA ASN A 187 -10.58 -26.35 -3.86
C ASN A 187 -9.66 -26.31 -5.08
N GLY A 188 -9.57 -27.45 -5.78
CA GLY A 188 -8.89 -27.59 -7.07
C GLY A 188 -7.37 -27.37 -7.03
N ILE A 189 -6.83 -27.05 -8.20
CA ILE A 189 -5.42 -26.68 -8.42
C ILE A 189 -5.03 -25.48 -7.54
N GLU A 190 -5.94 -24.51 -7.39
CA GLU A 190 -5.72 -23.34 -6.50
C GLU A 190 -5.35 -23.75 -5.07
N LYS A 191 -6.02 -24.78 -4.51
CA LYS A 191 -5.72 -25.28 -3.17
C LYS A 191 -4.51 -26.19 -3.15
N ALA A 192 -4.40 -27.10 -4.11
CA ALA A 192 -3.30 -28.07 -4.19
C ALA A 192 -1.93 -27.39 -4.34
N PHE A 193 -1.85 -26.35 -5.16
CA PHE A 193 -0.61 -25.63 -5.47
C PHE A 193 -0.51 -24.27 -4.76
N ASN A 194 -1.26 -24.06 -3.68
CA ASN A 194 -1.28 -22.79 -2.95
C ASN A 194 0.12 -22.29 -2.58
N HIS A 195 0.99 -23.19 -2.13
CA HIS A 195 2.37 -22.87 -1.75
C HIS A 195 3.16 -22.19 -2.88
N TYR A 196 2.96 -22.62 -4.13
CA TYR A 196 3.61 -22.02 -5.29
C TYR A 196 2.91 -20.74 -5.76
N LEU A 197 1.59 -20.67 -5.60
CA LEU A 197 0.78 -19.57 -6.08
C LEU A 197 0.81 -18.34 -5.16
N GLN A 198 1.00 -18.51 -3.85
CA GLN A 198 0.88 -17.44 -2.86
C GLN A 198 2.01 -16.38 -2.93
N GLY A 199 3.15 -16.71 -3.53
CA GLY A 199 4.33 -15.85 -3.55
C GLY A 199 4.87 -15.55 -2.14
N THR A 200 5.63 -14.46 -2.01
CA THR A 200 6.22 -14.04 -0.73
C THR A 200 5.84 -12.60 -0.44
N SER A 201 5.05 -12.37 0.61
CA SER A 201 4.64 -11.03 1.02
C SER A 201 5.87 -10.18 1.37
N GLY A 202 5.90 -8.95 0.86
CA GLY A 202 6.92 -7.96 1.19
C GLY A 202 6.63 -7.25 2.51
N ARG A 203 7.63 -6.51 2.98
CA ARG A 203 7.52 -5.54 4.08
C ARG A 203 8.02 -4.21 3.57
N GLU A 204 7.27 -3.16 3.86
CA GLU A 204 7.60 -1.78 3.53
C GLU A 204 7.65 -0.98 4.82
N MET A 205 8.73 -0.24 5.00
CA MET A 205 8.89 0.69 6.10
C MET A 205 8.25 2.01 5.67
N ILE A 206 7.30 2.50 6.47
CA ILE A 206 6.60 3.75 6.21
C ILE A 206 6.78 4.69 7.39
N GLN A 207 6.96 5.97 7.11
CA GLN A 207 7.08 7.01 8.11
C GLN A 207 5.77 7.82 8.17
N PRO A 208 5.08 7.86 9.33
CA PRO A 208 3.93 8.73 9.49
C PRO A 208 4.37 10.20 9.41
N ILE A 209 3.63 10.99 8.63
CA ILE A 209 3.72 12.45 8.67
C ILE A 209 2.41 13.04 9.20
N SER A 210 2.47 14.29 9.68
CA SER A 210 1.30 14.98 10.23
C SER A 210 0.11 14.96 9.26
N GLY A 211 -1.10 14.74 9.77
CA GLY A 211 -2.32 14.68 8.96
C GLY A 211 -2.73 13.28 8.48
N GLY A 212 -2.05 12.21 8.90
CA GLY A 212 -2.43 10.82 8.58
C GLY A 212 -1.92 10.33 7.22
N TYR A 213 -0.96 11.04 6.64
CA TYR A 213 -0.23 10.61 5.45
C TYR A 213 1.03 9.83 5.84
N TYR A 214 1.57 9.06 4.92
CA TYR A 214 2.77 8.25 5.11
C TYR A 214 3.76 8.55 3.97
N VAL A 215 5.05 8.61 4.30
CA VAL A 215 6.18 8.72 3.36
C VAL A 215 6.97 7.41 3.38
#